data_AF-A0A8S3INS0-F1
#
_entry.id   AF-A0A8S3INS0-F1
#
_cell.length_a   1.000
_cell.length_b   1.000
_cell.length_c   1.000
_cell.angle_alpha   90.00
_cell.angle_beta   90.00
_cell.angle_gamma   90.00
#
_symmetry.space_group_name_H-M   'P 1'
#
loop_
_entity.id
_entity.type
_entity.pdbx_description
1 polymer ?
#
loop_
_entity_poly.entity_id
_entity_poly.type
_entity_poly.pdbx_seq_one_letter_code
_entity_poly.pdbx_strand_id
1 'polypeptide(L)'
;MIENKVLAEVIESVTDRMSSVRSFVNLIRPSIFVHCEPIEDPCGPSATMADLNCIIVTDETKQGALQVNKERQDNGLSPIDVHVVPMVPADDHNQDGDKKLSSTSLRREILGILLKPPLKCVESNQPYIIGLTGGIGSGKSSIGRRLQKLGASIIDCDKLGMHL
;
A
#
# COMPACT_ATOMS: atom_id res chain seq x y z
N MET A 1 -12.02 5.82 -4.62
CA MET A 1 -11.43 5.59 -3.27
C MET A 1 -9.92 5.26 -3.29
N ILE A 2 -9.36 4.69 -4.37
CA ILE A 2 -7.92 4.32 -4.42
C ILE A 2 -7.00 5.47 -4.82
N GLU A 3 -7.45 6.39 -5.67
CA GLU A 3 -6.64 7.48 -6.24
C GLU A 3 -5.99 8.39 -5.18
N ASN A 4 -6.61 8.52 -4.01
CA ASN A 4 -6.10 9.35 -2.91
C ASN A 4 -5.12 8.61 -1.99
N LYS A 5 -4.81 7.33 -2.24
CA LYS A 5 -3.89 6.56 -1.41
C LYS A 5 -2.43 6.82 -1.83
N VAL A 6 -1.55 6.98 -0.85
CA VAL A 6 -0.09 7.08 -1.05
C VAL A 6 0.41 5.87 -1.85
N LEU A 7 1.10 6.07 -2.97
CA LEU A 7 1.53 4.99 -3.88
C LEU A 7 0.31 4.18 -4.38
N ALA A 8 -0.62 4.83 -5.05
CA ALA A 8 -1.79 4.19 -5.65
C ALA A 8 -1.41 3.38 -6.90
N GLU A 9 -0.37 3.81 -7.61
CA GLU A 9 0.17 3.22 -8.82
C GLU A 9 0.73 1.80 -8.62
N VAL A 10 1.07 1.43 -7.38
CA VAL A 10 1.52 0.07 -7.03
C VAL A 10 0.38 -0.81 -6.48
N ILE A 11 -0.85 -0.28 -6.38
CA ILE A 11 -2.01 -1.09 -5.97
C ILE A 11 -2.51 -1.90 -7.16
N GLU A 12 -2.66 -3.21 -6.94
CA GLU A 12 -3.28 -4.14 -7.90
C GLU A 12 -4.73 -3.76 -8.25
N SER A 13 -5.17 -4.16 -9.45
CA SER A 13 -6.55 -3.93 -9.89
C SER A 13 -7.55 -4.57 -8.91
N VAL A 14 -8.80 -4.06 -8.89
CA VAL A 14 -9.86 -4.63 -8.04
C VAL A 14 -10.03 -6.12 -8.31
N THR A 15 -10.03 -6.50 -9.59
CA THR A 15 -10.15 -7.89 -10.05
C THR A 15 -9.02 -8.78 -9.51
N ASP A 16 -7.77 -8.31 -9.59
CA ASP A 16 -6.61 -9.08 -9.12
C ASP A 16 -6.65 -9.26 -7.59
N ARG A 17 -6.96 -8.19 -6.85
CA ARG A 17 -7.08 -8.26 -5.38
C ARG A 17 -8.17 -9.25 -4.95
N MET A 18 -9.32 -9.25 -5.61
CA MET A 18 -10.40 -10.20 -5.33
C MET A 18 -9.98 -11.64 -5.67
N SER A 19 -9.25 -11.84 -6.77
CA SER A 19 -8.70 -13.15 -7.15
C SER A 19 -7.69 -13.65 -6.11
N SER A 20 -6.80 -12.79 -5.63
CA SER A 20 -5.83 -13.10 -4.58
C SER A 20 -6.51 -13.52 -3.27
N VAL A 21 -7.56 -12.81 -2.85
CA VAL A 21 -8.35 -13.18 -1.65
C VAL A 21 -9.00 -14.57 -1.82
N ARG A 22 -9.68 -14.81 -2.94
CA ARG A 22 -10.31 -16.11 -3.21
C ARG A 22 -9.28 -17.24 -3.23
N SER A 23 -8.15 -17.01 -3.88
CA SER A 23 -7.06 -17.98 -3.99
C SER A 23 -6.47 -18.31 -2.62
N PHE A 24 -6.24 -17.30 -1.78
CA PHE A 24 -5.71 -17.49 -0.43
C PHE A 24 -6.68 -18.27 0.46
N VAL A 25 -7.96 -17.91 0.50
CA VAL A 25 -8.94 -18.63 1.32
C VAL A 25 -9.09 -20.07 0.83
N ASN A 26 -9.16 -20.29 -0.48
CA ASN A 26 -9.24 -21.63 -1.06
C ASN A 26 -7.99 -22.49 -0.73
N LEU A 27 -6.81 -21.88 -0.68
CA LEU A 27 -5.58 -22.56 -0.28
C LEU A 27 -5.63 -23.05 1.18
N ILE A 28 -6.17 -22.23 2.09
CA ILE A 28 -6.22 -22.54 3.53
C ILE A 28 -7.39 -23.48 3.85
N ARG A 29 -8.58 -23.21 3.31
CA ARG A 29 -9.79 -23.98 3.58
C ARG A 29 -10.75 -23.97 2.36
N PRO A 30 -10.61 -24.94 1.44
CA PRO A 30 -11.42 -25.02 0.22
C PRO A 30 -12.93 -25.15 0.46
N SER A 31 -13.34 -25.59 1.66
CA SER A 31 -14.76 -25.78 2.00
C SER A 31 -15.50 -24.46 2.29
N ILE A 32 -14.78 -23.33 2.41
CA ILE A 32 -15.41 -22.02 2.65
C ILE A 32 -15.89 -21.45 1.31
N PHE A 33 -17.18 -21.14 1.22
CA PHE A 33 -17.71 -20.35 0.12
C PHE A 33 -17.31 -18.87 0.31
N VAL A 34 -16.65 -18.31 -0.70
CA VAL A 34 -16.16 -16.91 -0.66
C VAL A 34 -16.98 -16.06 -1.61
N HIS A 35 -17.88 -15.27 -1.04
CA HIS A 35 -18.50 -14.16 -1.74
C HIS A 35 -17.62 -12.92 -1.58
N CYS A 36 -17.18 -12.34 -2.69
CA CYS A 36 -16.27 -11.20 -2.69
C CYS A 36 -16.72 -10.23 -3.78
N GLU A 37 -16.97 -8.99 -3.39
CA GLU A 37 -17.44 -7.89 -4.24
C GLU A 37 -16.65 -6.61 -3.95
N PRO A 38 -16.59 -5.66 -4.90
CA PRO A 38 -16.00 -4.35 -4.66
C PRO A 38 -16.74 -3.59 -3.55
N ILE A 39 -16.00 -2.86 -2.72
CA ILE A 39 -16.58 -1.94 -1.74
C ILE A 39 -16.62 -0.55 -2.38
N GLU A 40 -17.82 -0.09 -2.68
CA GLU A 40 -18.06 1.20 -3.34
C GLU A 40 -18.61 2.26 -2.37
N ASP A 41 -19.30 1.82 -1.32
CA ASP A 41 -19.82 2.66 -0.26
C ASP A 41 -19.21 2.27 1.13
N PRO A 42 -19.25 3.17 2.14
CA PRO A 42 -18.58 2.93 3.42
C PRO A 42 -19.11 1.74 4.23
N CYS A 43 -20.38 1.39 4.09
CA CYS A 43 -21.02 0.32 4.84
C CYS A 43 -21.11 -0.98 4.03
N GLY A 44 -20.97 -0.88 2.72
CA GLY A 44 -21.05 -1.99 1.79
C GLY A 44 -22.37 -2.76 1.92
N PRO A 45 -22.39 -4.02 1.47
CA PRO A 45 -23.59 -4.84 1.58
C PRO A 45 -23.88 -5.23 3.05
N SER A 46 -23.00 -4.90 4.00
CA SER A 46 -23.18 -5.27 5.41
C SER A 46 -24.32 -4.53 6.11
N ALA A 47 -24.74 -3.39 5.57
CA ALA A 47 -25.90 -2.65 6.07
C ALA A 47 -27.26 -3.15 5.52
N THR A 48 -27.24 -3.98 4.47
CA THR A 48 -28.45 -4.39 3.73
C THR A 48 -28.65 -5.91 3.67
N MET A 49 -27.60 -6.71 3.82
CA MET A 49 -27.69 -8.18 3.85
C MET A 49 -28.25 -8.67 5.19
N ALA A 50 -29.44 -9.26 5.16
CA ALA A 50 -30.15 -9.71 6.36
C ALA A 50 -29.56 -10.98 6.99
N ASP A 51 -28.88 -11.81 6.20
CA ASP A 51 -28.34 -13.13 6.55
C ASP A 51 -26.93 -13.07 7.20
N LEU A 52 -26.41 -11.88 7.46
CA LEU A 52 -25.16 -11.71 8.19
C LEU A 52 -25.36 -11.90 9.70
N ASN A 53 -24.43 -12.62 10.33
CA ASN A 53 -24.42 -12.81 11.78
C ASN A 53 -23.29 -12.07 12.48
N CYS A 54 -22.16 -11.83 11.79
CA CYS A 54 -20.96 -11.26 12.39
C CYS A 54 -20.18 -10.39 11.39
N ILE A 55 -19.51 -9.36 11.91
CA ILE A 55 -18.49 -8.58 11.21
C ILE A 55 -17.16 -8.66 11.97
N ILE A 56 -16.10 -8.99 11.24
CA ILE A 56 -14.74 -9.07 11.78
C ILE A 56 -13.98 -7.81 11.36
N VAL A 57 -13.43 -7.10 12.34
CA VAL A 57 -12.73 -5.82 12.15
C VAL A 57 -11.45 -5.79 12.97
N THR A 58 -10.57 -4.84 12.68
CA THR A 58 -9.45 -4.50 13.55
C THR A 58 -9.84 -3.33 14.44
N ASP A 59 -8.98 -2.97 15.40
CA ASP A 59 -9.19 -1.77 16.22
C ASP A 59 -9.40 -0.50 15.37
N GLU A 60 -8.79 -0.43 14.18
CA GLU A 60 -8.89 0.73 13.27
C GLU A 60 -10.29 0.88 12.67
N THR A 61 -10.94 -0.24 12.34
CA THR A 61 -12.24 -0.26 11.67
C THR A 61 -13.39 -0.58 12.61
N LYS A 62 -13.14 -0.69 13.92
CA LYS A 62 -14.17 -0.93 14.95
C LYS A 62 -15.29 0.10 14.92
N GLN A 63 -14.96 1.40 14.77
CA GLN A 63 -15.98 2.45 14.69
C GLN A 63 -16.85 2.30 13.44
N GLY A 64 -16.27 1.85 12.33
CA GLY A 64 -17.03 1.52 11.11
C GLY A 64 -18.04 0.40 11.34
N ALA A 65 -17.66 -0.67 12.06
CA ALA A 65 -18.59 -1.75 12.40
C ALA A 65 -19.76 -1.27 13.30
N LEU A 66 -19.50 -0.36 14.24
CA LEU A 66 -20.57 0.23 15.06
C LEU A 66 -21.53 1.08 14.19
N GLN A 67 -20.98 1.83 13.24
CA GLN A 67 -21.78 2.59 12.27
C GLN A 67 -22.65 1.67 11.39
N VAL A 68 -22.09 0.54 10.93
CA VAL A 68 -22.86 -0.48 10.20
C VAL A 68 -24.05 -0.97 11.03
N ASN A 69 -23.85 -1.27 12.31
CA ASN A 69 -24.97 -1.72 13.18
C ASN A 69 -26.05 -0.65 13.37
N LYS A 70 -25.68 0.63 13.40
CA LYS A 70 -26.65 1.72 13.41
C LYS A 70 -27.46 1.75 12.12
N GLU A 71 -26.80 1.66 10.97
CA GLU A 71 -27.47 1.69 9.67
C GLU A 71 -28.33 0.45 9.42
N ARG A 72 -27.91 -0.72 9.93
CA ARG A 72 -28.75 -1.93 9.96
C ARG A 72 -30.04 -1.70 10.72
N GLN A 73 -29.98 -1.08 11.90
CA GLN A 73 -31.18 -0.77 12.69
C GLN A 73 -32.09 0.22 11.97
N ASP A 74 -31.52 1.26 11.36
CA ASP A 74 -32.26 2.23 10.55
C ASP A 74 -32.97 1.55 9.36
N ASN A 75 -32.38 0.48 8.81
CA ASN A 75 -32.95 -0.37 7.76
C ASN A 75 -33.87 -1.50 8.29
N GLY A 76 -34.15 -1.55 9.59
CA GLY A 76 -35.00 -2.59 10.20
C GLY A 76 -34.36 -3.98 10.32
N LEU A 77 -33.03 -4.07 10.18
CA LEU A 77 -32.26 -5.30 10.33
C LEU A 77 -31.74 -5.45 11.76
N SER A 78 -31.52 -6.70 12.17
CA SER A 78 -30.89 -7.01 13.45
C SER A 78 -29.40 -6.62 13.43
N PRO A 79 -28.86 -6.09 14.55
CA PRO A 79 -27.42 -5.87 14.67
C PRO A 79 -26.67 -7.20 14.57
N ILE A 80 -25.43 -7.13 14.10
CA ILE A 80 -24.52 -8.27 13.97
C ILE A 80 -23.43 -8.22 15.04
N ASP A 81 -22.89 -9.39 15.38
CA ASP A 81 -21.80 -9.52 16.34
C ASP A 81 -20.54 -8.86 15.79
N VAL A 82 -19.93 -7.98 16.58
CA VAL A 82 -18.67 -7.30 16.20
C VAL A 82 -17.50 -8.01 16.87
N HIS A 83 -16.64 -8.63 16.07
CA HIS A 83 -15.41 -9.26 16.55
C HIS A 83 -14.19 -8.45 16.14
N VAL A 84 -13.46 -7.96 17.15
CA VAL A 84 -12.24 -7.18 16.95
C VAL A 84 -11.02 -8.09 17.05
N VAL A 85 -10.24 -8.18 15.98
CA VAL A 85 -8.98 -8.92 15.96
C VAL A 85 -7.79 -7.97 16.11
N PRO A 86 -6.75 -8.37 16.86
CA PRO A 86 -5.58 -7.53 17.08
C PRO A 86 -4.78 -7.33 15.79
N MET A 87 -4.15 -6.16 15.66
CA MET A 87 -3.23 -5.86 14.56
C MET A 87 -1.91 -6.60 14.72
N VAL A 88 -1.29 -6.95 13.59
CA VAL A 88 0.05 -7.52 13.57
C VAL A 88 1.08 -6.40 13.84
N PRO A 89 1.94 -6.53 14.86
CA PRO A 89 3.00 -5.56 15.11
C PRO A 89 3.96 -5.52 13.92
N ALA A 90 4.55 -4.36 13.67
CA ALA A 90 5.66 -4.27 12.74
C ALA A 90 6.94 -4.77 13.41
N ASP A 91 7.85 -5.34 12.62
CA ASP A 91 9.21 -5.60 13.08
C ASP A 91 9.95 -4.27 13.35
N ASP A 92 10.91 -4.29 14.29
CA ASP A 92 11.70 -3.12 14.71
C ASP A 92 12.52 -2.47 13.58
N HIS A 93 12.58 -3.10 12.40
CA HIS A 93 13.25 -2.57 11.22
C HIS A 93 12.42 -1.57 10.39
N ASN A 94 11.19 -1.26 10.81
CA ASN A 94 10.35 -0.27 10.13
C ASN A 94 10.93 1.16 10.27
N GLN A 95 11.62 1.63 9.23
CA GLN A 95 12.22 2.97 9.17
C GLN A 95 11.18 4.11 9.26
N ASP A 96 9.91 3.81 9.01
CA ASP A 96 8.81 4.78 9.03
C ASP A 96 8.23 5.04 10.43
N GLY A 97 8.69 4.34 11.47
CA GLY A 97 8.18 4.50 12.84
C GLY A 97 6.77 3.93 13.05
N ASP A 98 6.22 3.23 12.06
CA ASP A 98 4.94 2.52 12.17
C ASP A 98 5.07 1.33 13.13
N LYS A 99 4.28 1.34 14.21
CA LYS A 99 4.24 0.27 15.23
C LYS A 99 3.50 -0.99 14.79
N LYS A 100 2.89 -0.98 13.60
CA LYS A 100 2.05 -2.06 13.07
C LYS A 100 2.39 -2.32 11.61
N LEU A 101 2.18 -3.56 11.16
CA LEU A 101 2.24 -3.89 9.75
C LEU A 101 1.08 -3.18 9.03
N SER A 102 1.39 -2.39 8.00
CA SER A 102 0.41 -1.58 7.29
C SER A 102 0.58 -1.69 5.78
N SER A 103 -0.53 -1.61 5.03
CA SER A 103 -0.47 -1.61 3.56
C SER A 103 0.30 -0.42 2.99
N THR A 104 0.45 0.68 3.72
CA THR A 104 1.25 1.82 3.26
C THR A 104 2.74 1.52 3.36
N SER A 105 3.17 0.92 4.46
CA SER A 105 4.57 0.52 4.68
C SER A 105 4.98 -0.55 3.65
N LEU A 106 4.14 -1.57 3.41
CA LEU A 106 4.40 -2.57 2.37
C LEU A 106 4.53 -1.95 0.97
N ARG A 107 3.67 -0.97 0.63
CA ARG A 107 3.75 -0.32 -0.69
C ARG A 107 5.04 0.48 -0.87
N ARG A 108 5.58 1.07 0.19
CA ARG A 108 6.90 1.72 0.15
C ARG A 108 8.03 0.72 -0.04
N GLU A 109 7.94 -0.44 0.60
CA GLU A 109 8.92 -1.51 0.44
C GLU A 109 9.00 -2.02 -1.00
N ILE A 110 7.87 -2.11 -1.70
CA ILE A 110 7.82 -2.48 -3.13
C ILE A 110 8.68 -1.54 -4.00
N LEU A 111 8.82 -0.26 -3.64
CA LEU A 111 9.69 0.66 -4.39
C LEU A 111 11.17 0.30 -4.32
N GLY A 112 11.57 -0.50 -3.31
CA GLY A 112 12.92 -1.05 -3.19
C GLY A 112 13.16 -2.29 -4.05
N ILE A 113 12.10 -2.88 -4.62
CA ILE A 113 12.18 -4.06 -5.47
C ILE A 113 12.29 -3.61 -6.93
N LEU A 114 13.20 -4.23 -7.68
CA LEU A 114 13.34 -4.00 -9.12
C LEU A 114 12.05 -4.42 -9.83
N LEU A 115 11.21 -3.44 -10.21
CA LEU A 115 9.93 -3.66 -10.92
C LEU A 115 10.11 -4.36 -12.26
N LYS A 116 11.28 -4.20 -12.89
CA LYS A 116 11.71 -4.91 -14.09
C LYS A 116 13.15 -5.36 -13.87
N PRO A 117 13.53 -6.56 -14.34
CA PRO A 117 14.93 -6.95 -14.33
C PRO A 117 15.74 -5.88 -15.07
N PRO A 118 16.95 -5.54 -14.59
CA PRO A 118 17.80 -4.62 -15.31
C PRO A 118 18.05 -5.18 -16.71
N LEU A 119 18.05 -4.29 -17.72
CA LEU A 119 18.54 -4.66 -19.03
C LEU A 119 19.94 -5.27 -18.85
N LYS A 120 20.26 -6.34 -19.58
CA LYS A 120 21.58 -6.99 -19.51
C LYS A 120 22.65 -5.90 -19.48
N CYS A 121 23.47 -5.94 -18.44
CA CYS A 121 24.58 -5.01 -18.28
C CYS A 121 25.48 -5.21 -19.51
N VAL A 122 25.48 -4.23 -20.41
CA VAL A 122 26.52 -4.16 -21.44
C VAL A 122 27.75 -3.70 -20.68
N GLU A 123 28.71 -4.61 -20.48
CA GLU A 123 30.01 -4.23 -19.94
C GLU A 123 30.58 -3.12 -20.82
N SER A 124 30.62 -1.91 -20.27
CA SER A 124 31.08 -0.72 -20.95
C SER A 124 32.22 -0.12 -20.15
N ASN A 125 33.32 0.19 -20.83
CA ASN A 125 34.42 0.95 -20.25
C ASN A 125 34.08 2.45 -20.08
N GLN A 126 32.84 2.85 -20.39
CA GLN A 126 32.37 4.22 -20.19
C GLN A 126 31.57 4.34 -18.87
N PRO A 127 31.72 5.45 -18.13
CA PRO A 127 30.97 5.68 -16.90
C PRO A 127 29.47 5.79 -17.20
N TYR A 128 28.64 5.28 -16.29
CA TYR A 128 27.19 5.52 -16.34
C TYR A 128 26.87 6.95 -15.91
N ILE A 129 26.06 7.63 -16.72
CA ILE A 129 25.56 8.97 -16.41
C ILE A 129 24.14 8.85 -15.88
N ILE A 130 23.92 9.32 -14.66
CA ILE A 130 22.60 9.34 -14.00
C ILE A 130 22.13 10.79 -13.97
N GLY A 131 21.11 11.12 -14.77
CA GLY A 131 20.46 12.42 -14.74
C GLY A 131 19.45 12.52 -13.59
N LEU A 132 19.72 13.37 -12.60
CA LEU A 132 18.76 13.67 -11.51
C LEU A 132 17.92 14.90 -11.90
N THR A 133 16.65 14.71 -12.20
CA THR A 133 15.72 15.79 -12.62
C THR A 133 14.58 15.98 -11.61
N GLY A 134 13.97 17.18 -11.59
CA GLY A 134 12.87 17.53 -10.67
C GLY A 134 12.91 18.99 -10.17
N GLY A 135 11.82 19.48 -9.57
CA GLY A 135 11.68 20.86 -9.07
C GLY A 135 12.51 21.17 -7.82
N ILE A 136 12.51 22.44 -7.37
CA ILE A 136 13.18 22.83 -6.13
C ILE A 136 12.62 22.04 -4.93
N GLY A 137 13.49 21.57 -4.04
CA GLY A 137 13.07 20.76 -2.88
C GLY A 137 12.75 19.29 -3.18
N SER A 138 12.84 18.81 -4.43
CA SER A 138 12.52 17.42 -4.80
C SER A 138 13.52 16.35 -4.31
N GLY A 139 14.54 16.75 -3.53
CA GLY A 139 15.52 15.81 -2.96
C GLY A 139 16.69 15.42 -3.88
N LYS A 140 16.82 15.97 -5.09
CA LYS A 140 17.95 15.70 -6.01
C LYS A 140 19.32 15.78 -5.33
N SER A 141 19.59 16.86 -4.60
CA SER A 141 20.87 17.06 -3.89
C SER A 141 21.09 16.05 -2.74
N SER A 142 20.01 15.48 -2.19
CA SER A 142 20.11 14.39 -1.21
C SER A 142 20.51 13.08 -1.89
N ILE A 143 19.85 12.74 -3.00
CA ILE A 143 20.18 11.55 -3.81
C ILE A 143 21.60 11.65 -4.35
N GLY A 144 22.01 12.81 -4.89
CA GLY A 144 23.37 13.04 -5.36
C GLY A 144 24.41 12.76 -4.27
N ARG A 145 24.25 13.32 -3.07
CA ARG A 145 25.13 13.04 -1.93
C ARG A 145 25.17 11.55 -1.55
N ARG A 146 24.03 10.84 -1.65
CA ARG A 146 23.98 9.40 -1.40
C ARG A 146 24.77 8.62 -2.46
N LEU A 147 24.63 8.95 -3.74
CA LEU A 147 25.39 8.35 -4.84
C LEU A 147 26.89 8.63 -4.71
N GLN A 148 27.27 9.83 -4.28
CA GLN A 148 28.67 10.16 -4.02
C GLN A 148 29.30 9.32 -2.92
N LYS A 149 28.56 9.05 -1.84
CA LYS A 149 29.00 8.10 -0.80
C LYS A 149 29.19 6.67 -1.32
N LEU A 150 28.54 6.32 -2.42
CA LEU A 150 28.71 5.04 -3.12
C LEU A 150 29.81 5.08 -4.20
N GLY A 151 30.52 6.19 -4.34
CA GLY A 151 31.65 6.35 -5.26
C GLY A 151 31.35 7.10 -6.56
N ALA A 152 30.14 7.65 -6.73
CA ALA A 152 29.82 8.43 -7.93
C ALA A 152 30.42 9.85 -7.90
N SER A 153 30.86 10.34 -9.06
CA SER A 153 31.17 11.76 -9.25
C SER A 153 29.88 12.56 -9.46
N ILE A 154 29.73 13.69 -8.75
CA ILE A 154 28.57 14.59 -8.91
C ILE A 154 28.95 15.75 -9.84
N ILE A 155 28.08 16.05 -10.79
CA ILE A 155 28.09 17.28 -11.59
C ILE A 155 26.85 18.09 -11.21
N ASP A 156 27.06 19.27 -10.62
CA ASP A 156 25.99 20.15 -10.11
C ASP A 156 25.81 21.34 -11.07
N CYS A 157 24.74 21.31 -11.87
CA CYS A 157 24.45 22.33 -12.87
C CYS A 157 24.18 23.70 -12.26
N ASP A 158 23.59 23.77 -11.07
CA ASP A 158 23.27 25.05 -10.40
C ASP A 158 24.58 25.79 -10.04
N LYS A 159 25.60 25.05 -9.60
CA LYS A 159 26.93 25.62 -9.31
C LYS A 159 27.71 25.98 -10.56
N LEU A 160 27.60 25.16 -11.61
CA LEU A 160 28.28 25.44 -12.89
C LEU A 160 27.73 26.70 -13.55
N GLY A 161 26.42 26.93 -13.50
CA GLY A 161 25.78 28.12 -14.07
C GLY A 161 26.13 29.44 -13.37
N MET A 162 26.59 29.40 -12.11
CA MET A 162 27.05 30.60 -11.39
C MET A 162 28.49 31.03 -11.74
N HIS A 163 29.24 30.17 -12.43
CA HIS A 163 30.64 30.39 -12.81
C HIS A 163 30.83 30.58 -14.33
N LEU A 164 29.73 30.69 -15.08
CA LEU A 164 29.67 31.06 -16.50
C LEU A 164 29.08 32.46 -16.65
#